data_AF-A0A953Q6X1-F1
#
_entry.id   AF-A0A953Q6X1-F1
#
_cell.length_a   1.000
_cell.length_b   1.000
_cell.length_c   1.000
_cell.angle_alpha   90.00
_cell.angle_beta   90.00
_cell.angle_gamma   90.00
#
_symmetry.space_group_name_H-M   'P 1'
#
loop_
_entity.id
_entity.type
_entity.pdbx_description
1 polymer ?
#
loop_
_entity_poly.entity_id
_entity_poly.type
_entity_poly.pdbx_seq_one_letter_code
_entity_poly.pdbx_strand_id
1 'polypeptide(L)'
;MNVSLTDELEKFVSAKVESGRYNSASEVVREALRLLEEHDRARALQIAGFNQELGRRLDALDRGQHVSPADARARLKRKSEQYRKAKA
;
A
#
# COMPACT_ATOMS: atom_id res chain seq x y z
N MET A 1 -7.17 16.60 -25.53
CA MET A 1 -7.03 15.12 -25.65
C MET A 1 -8.41 14.53 -25.49
N ASN A 2 -8.84 13.62 -26.37
CA ASN A 2 -10.11 12.92 -26.23
C ASN A 2 -9.85 11.49 -25.79
N VAL A 3 -10.60 10.99 -24.81
CA VAL A 3 -10.47 9.64 -24.26
C VAL A 3 -11.85 9.01 -24.24
N SER A 4 -11.94 7.80 -24.78
CA SER A 4 -13.19 7.04 -24.76
C SER A 4 -13.31 6.30 -23.43
N LEU A 5 -14.48 6.37 -22.83
CA LEU A 5 -14.82 5.62 -21.63
C LEU A 5 -15.71 4.43 -22.01
N THR A 6 -15.75 3.42 -21.15
CA THR A 6 -16.79 2.39 -21.24
C THR A 6 -18.11 2.97 -20.76
N ASP A 7 -19.24 2.40 -21.20
CA ASP A 7 -20.58 2.84 -20.79
C ASP A 7 -20.77 2.90 -19.27
N GLU A 8 -20.13 1.99 -18.54
CA GLU A 8 -20.16 1.96 -17.07
C GLU A 8 -19.45 3.18 -16.45
N LEU A 9 -18.28 3.52 -16.98
CA LEU A 9 -17.51 4.69 -16.52
C LEU A 9 -18.19 5.99 -16.91
N GLU A 10 -18.83 6.06 -18.08
CA GLU A 10 -19.65 7.23 -18.46
C GLU A 10 -20.81 7.44 -17.48
N LYS A 11 -21.58 6.38 -17.17
CA LYS A 11 -22.67 6.45 -16.18
C LYS A 11 -22.17 6.90 -14.81
N PHE A 12 -21.02 6.37 -14.38
CA PHE A 12 -20.42 6.77 -13.11
C PHE A 12 -20.04 8.26 -13.11
N VAL A 13 -19.36 8.73 -14.15
CA VAL A 13 -18.94 10.14 -14.26
C VAL A 13 -20.16 11.06 -14.32
N SER A 14 -21.18 10.72 -15.12
CA SER A 14 -22.42 11.48 -15.22
C SER A 14 -23.13 11.58 -13.87
N ALA A 15 -23.28 10.47 -13.13
CA ALA A 15 -23.91 10.47 -11.81
C ALA A 15 -23.14 11.35 -10.80
N LYS A 16 -21.80 11.43 -10.90
CA LYS A 16 -20.99 12.31 -10.04
C LYS A 16 -21.22 13.79 -10.35
N VAL A 17 -21.35 14.15 -11.62
CA VAL A 17 -21.66 15.53 -12.05
C VAL A 17 -23.09 15.90 -11.67
N GLU A 18 -24.06 15.03 -11.94
CA GLU A 18 -25.48 15.22 -11.61
C GLU A 18 -25.71 15.41 -10.10
N SER A 19 -24.87 14.81 -9.26
CA SER A 19 -24.92 15.03 -7.81
C SER A 19 -24.57 16.46 -7.36
N GLY A 20 -24.08 17.31 -8.28
CA GLY A 20 -23.62 18.67 -8.00
C GLY A 20 -22.26 18.75 -7.31
N ARG A 21 -21.61 17.60 -7.03
CA ARG A 21 -20.28 17.57 -6.39
C ARG A 21 -19.16 18.03 -7.33
N TYR A 22 -19.35 17.90 -8.64
CA TYR A 22 -18.38 18.28 -9.66
C TYR A 22 -19.07 19.07 -10.77
N ASN A 23 -18.38 20.04 -11.35
CA ASN A 23 -18.95 20.91 -12.39
C ASN A 23 -18.84 20.30 -13.80
N SER A 24 -17.96 19.32 -13.98
CA SER A 24 -17.73 18.72 -15.29
C SER A 24 -17.15 17.31 -15.20
N ALA A 25 -17.35 16.52 -16.26
CA ALA A 25 -16.72 15.20 -16.41
C ALA A 25 -15.19 15.29 -16.34
N SER A 26 -14.60 16.33 -16.93
CA SER A 26 -13.15 16.53 -16.88
C SER A 26 -12.62 16.78 -15.47
N GLU A 27 -13.42 17.36 -14.58
CA GLU A 27 -13.07 17.54 -13.17
C GLU A 27 -13.03 16.19 -12.43
N VAL A 28 -14.05 15.34 -12.66
CA VAL A 28 -14.09 13.98 -12.10
C VAL A 28 -12.88 13.16 -12.55
N VAL A 29 -12.55 13.20 -13.85
CA VAL A 29 -11.42 12.46 -14.40
C VAL A 29 -10.08 12.97 -13.87
N ARG A 30 -9.89 14.29 -13.75
CA ARG A 30 -8.65 14.85 -13.18
C ARG A 30 -8.45 14.41 -11.74
N GLU A 31 -9.50 14.44 -10.93
CA GLU A 31 -9.43 14.00 -9.55
C GLU A 31 -9.14 12.49 -9.44
N ALA A 32 -9.79 11.67 -10.28
CA ALA A 32 -9.51 10.23 -10.34
C ALA A 32 -8.04 9.94 -10.73
N LEU A 33 -7.49 10.66 -11.70
CA LEU A 33 -6.09 10.52 -12.12
C LEU A 33 -5.12 10.98 -11.03
N ARG A 34 -5.44 12.05 -10.29
CA ARG A 34 -4.63 12.50 -9.14
C ARG A 34 -4.56 11.42 -8.06
N LEU A 35 -5.70 10.81 -7.73
CA LEU A 35 -5.78 9.71 -6.76
C LEU A 35 -5.02 8.47 -7.26
N LEU A 36 -5.11 8.15 -8.55
CA LEU A 36 -4.34 7.06 -9.15
C LEU A 36 -2.83 7.32 -9.04
N GLU A 37 -2.37 8.53 -9.35
CA GLU A 37 -0.95 8.90 -9.23
C GLU A 37 -0.46 8.84 -7.78
N GLU A 38 -1.28 9.27 -6.81
CA GLU A 38 -0.96 9.14 -5.38
C GLU A 38 -0.85 7.69 -4.95
N HIS A 39 -1.80 6.84 -5.37
CA HIS A 39 -1.77 5.41 -5.09
C HIS A 39 -0.52 4.75 -5.70
N ASP A 40 -0.20 5.05 -6.95
CA ASP A 40 0.95 4.47 -7.65
C ASP A 40 2.26 4.92 -7.02
N ARG A 41 2.38 6.19 -6.61
CA ARG A 41 3.53 6.69 -5.85
C ARG A 41 3.68 5.98 -4.51
N ALA A 42 2.60 5.83 -3.75
CA ALA A 42 2.63 5.12 -2.47
C ALA A 42 3.07 3.66 -2.65
N ARG A 43 2.54 2.97 -3.66
CA ARG A 43 2.91 1.59 -3.99
C ARG A 43 4.38 1.47 -4.40
N ALA A 44 4.87 2.40 -5.22
CA ALA A 44 6.27 2.43 -5.63
C ALA A 44 7.21 2.59 -4.43
N LEU A 45 6.88 3.48 -3.49
CA LEU A 45 7.65 3.68 -2.26
C LEU A 45 7.64 2.44 -1.35
N GLN A 46 6.49 1.77 -1.22
CA GLN A 46 6.39 0.52 -0.47
C GLN A 46 7.28 -0.59 -1.06
N ILE A 47 7.24 -0.76 -2.38
CA ILE A 47 8.08 -1.76 -3.07
C ILE A 47 9.56 -1.40 -2.94
N ALA A 48 9.93 -0.13 -3.09
CA ALA A 48 11.30 0.32 -2.93
C ALA A 48 11.83 0.05 -1.52
N GLY A 49 11.04 0.37 -0.48
CA GLY A 49 11.39 0.09 0.91
C GLY A 49 11.51 -1.41 1.19
N PHE A 50 10.58 -2.21 0.67
CA PHE A 50 10.64 -3.68 0.79
C PHE A 50 11.89 -4.26 0.14
N ASN A 51 12.19 -3.87 -1.11
CA ASN A 51 13.35 -4.36 -1.83
C ASN A 51 14.67 -3.95 -1.15
N GLN A 52 14.73 -2.72 -0.61
CA GLN A 52 15.88 -2.28 0.16
C GLN A 52 16.10 -3.15 1.41
N GLU A 53 15.05 -3.41 2.18
CA GLU A 53 15.14 -4.25 3.37
C GLU A 53 15.47 -5.70 3.01
N LEU A 54 14.87 -6.23 1.96
CA LEU A 54 15.16 -7.58 1.46
C LEU A 54 16.64 -7.71 1.09
N GLY A 55 17.19 -6.76 0.33
CA GLY A 55 18.61 -6.73 -0.01
C GLY A 55 19.49 -6.75 1.22
N ARG A 56 19.24 -5.86 2.20
CA ARG A 56 19.98 -5.84 3.48
C ARG A 56 19.93 -7.18 4.22
N ARG A 57 18.77 -7.86 4.22
CA ARG A 57 18.59 -9.15 4.90
C ARG A 57 19.32 -10.27 4.18
N LEU A 58 19.31 -10.28 2.85
CA LEU A 58 20.06 -11.23 2.04
C LEU A 58 21.57 -11.04 2.25
N ASP A 59 22.07 -9.80 2.22
CA ASP A 59 23.48 -9.51 2.49
C ASP A 59 23.91 -9.96 3.91
N ALA A 60 23.00 -9.82 4.89
CA ALA A 60 23.24 -10.31 6.25
C ALA A 60 23.32 -11.84 6.29
N LEU A 61 22.42 -12.52 5.58
CA LEU A 61 22.43 -13.97 5.45
C LEU A 61 23.71 -14.48 4.79
N ASP A 62 24.19 -13.82 3.73
CA ASP A 62 25.44 -14.16 3.05
C ASP A 62 26.66 -14.02 3.97
N ARG A 63 26.61 -13.08 4.93
CA ARG A 63 27.63 -12.94 6.00
C ARG A 63 27.42 -13.91 7.18
N GLY A 64 26.48 -14.84 7.09
CA GLY A 64 26.12 -15.76 8.18
C GLY A 64 25.40 -15.11 9.36
N GLN A 65 24.91 -13.87 9.20
CA GLN A 65 24.19 -13.13 10.24
C GLN A 65 22.71 -13.52 10.24
N HIS A 66 22.41 -14.64 10.89
CA HIS A 66 21.04 -15.14 11.04
C HIS A 66 20.75 -15.55 12.49
N VAL A 67 19.46 -15.64 12.81
CA VAL A 67 18.98 -16.20 14.08
C VAL A 67 18.52 -17.64 13.85
N SER A 68 18.80 -18.52 14.81
CA SER A 68 18.28 -19.89 14.72
C SER A 68 16.75 -19.88 14.83
N PRO A 69 16.04 -20.82 14.19
CA PRO A 69 14.59 -20.94 14.35
C PRO A 69 14.16 -21.14 15.81
N ALA A 70 14.97 -21.83 16.63
CA ALA A 70 14.70 -22.03 18.05
C ALA A 70 14.73 -20.70 18.81
N ASP A 71 15.76 -19.88 18.59
CA ASP A 71 15.90 -18.56 19.25
C ASP A 71 14.79 -17.60 18.83
N ALA A 72 14.43 -17.61 17.53
CA ALA A 72 13.33 -16.82 17.01
C ALA A 72 12.00 -17.16 17.70
N ARG A 73 11.68 -18.46 17.82
CA ARG A 73 10.48 -18.94 18.52
C ARG A 73 10.49 -18.56 20.01
N ALA A 74 11.61 -18.74 20.69
CA ALA A 74 11.76 -18.35 22.09
C ALA A 74 11.54 -16.83 22.29
N ARG A 75 12.05 -15.99 21.39
CA ARG A 75 11.82 -14.54 21.41
C ARG A 75 10.35 -14.19 21.22
N LEU A 76 9.67 -14.82 20.26
CA LEU A 76 8.24 -14.59 20.01
C LEU A 76 7.37 -15.00 21.20
N LYS A 77 7.66 -16.14 21.83
CA LYS A 77 6.95 -16.60 23.04
C LYS A 77 7.09 -15.60 24.19
N ARG A 78 8.31 -15.15 24.48
CA ARG A 78 8.57 -14.13 25.51
C ARG A 78 7.82 -12.83 25.24
N LYS A 79 7.83 -12.34 24.00
CA LYS A 79 7.10 -11.12 23.60
C LYS A 79 5.58 -11.29 23.79
N SER A 80 5.02 -12.44 23.43
CA SER A 80 3.60 -12.75 23.65
C SER A 80 3.22 -12.77 25.14
N GLU A 81 4.05 -13.39 25.98
CA GLU A 81 3.83 -13.44 27.44
C GLU A 81 3.89 -12.05 28.08
N GLN A 82 4.80 -11.19 27.63
CA GLN A 82 4.90 -9.80 28.08
C GLN A 82 3.63 -9.00 27.74
N TYR A 83 3.13 -9.10 26.51
CA TYR A 83 1.88 -8.41 26.13
C TYR A 83 0.67 -8.93 26.92
N ARG A 84 0.61 -10.24 27.21
CA ARG A 84 -0.47 -10.81 28.02
C ARG A 84 -0.44 -10.31 29.46
N LYS A 85 0.74 -10.25 30.08
CA LYS A 85 0.92 -9.73 31.44
C LYS A 85 0.64 -8.24 31.55
N ALA A 86 1.00 -7.44 30.53
CA ALA A 86 0.74 -6.00 30.53
C ALA A 86 -0.73 -5.61 30.34
N LYS A 87 -1.59 -6.57 29.95
CA LYS A 87 -3.03 -6.37 29.73
C LYS A 87 -3.89 -6.92 30.87
N ALA A 88 -3.30 -7.62 31.83
CA ALA A 88 -3.94 -8.14 33.03
C ALA A 88 -3.70 -7.17 34.20
#